data_AF-A0A3D3I4K1-F1
#
_entry.id   AF-A0A3D3I4K1-F1
#
_cell.length_a   1.000
_cell.length_b   1.000
_cell.length_c   1.000
_cell.angle_alpha   90.00
_cell.angle_beta   90.00
_cell.angle_gamma   90.00
#
_symmetry.space_group_name_H-M   'P 1'
#
loop_
_entity.id
_entity.type
_entity.pdbx_description
1 polymer ?
#
loop_
_entity_poly.entity_id
_entity_poly.type
_entity_poly.pdbx_seq_one_letter_code
_entity_poly.pdbx_strand_id
1 'polypeptide(L)' 'TSAMIKLGRIKGNKMVDMQLSNRKLVDRGTKMIMDELGIDEEKAAQLLNKFGSVRAAIDSTK' A
#
# COMPACT_ATOMS: atom_id res chain seq x y z
N THR A 1 11.66 13.96 -5.58
CA THR A 1 11.53 12.50 -5.36
C THR A 1 12.60 11.95 -4.42
N SER A 2 13.88 12.33 -4.57
CA SER A 2 14.99 11.81 -3.73
C SER A 2 14.79 12.02 -2.22
N ALA A 3 14.19 13.15 -1.80
CA ALA A 3 13.84 13.37 -0.39
C ALA A 3 12.77 12.37 0.11
N MET A 4 11.75 12.07 -0.70
CA MET A 4 10.70 11.12 -0.32
C MET A 4 11.21 9.68 -0.18
N ILE A 5 12.21 9.29 -0.99
CA ILE A 5 12.90 8.00 -0.86
C ILE A 5 13.68 7.95 0.46
N LYS A 6 14.45 9.00 0.78
CA LYS A 6 15.19 9.09 2.05
C LYS A 6 14.28 9.09 3.28
N LEU A 7 13.07 9.66 3.17
CA LEU A 7 12.03 9.63 4.20
C LEU A 7 11.26 8.30 4.26
N GLY A 8 11.60 7.30 3.44
CA GLY A 8 10.99 5.98 3.44
C GLY A 8 9.60 5.89 2.80
N ARG A 9 9.01 7.02 2.36
CA ARG A 9 7.65 7.10 1.78
C ARG A 9 7.49 6.35 0.44
N ILE A 10 8.61 5.98 -0.16
CA ILE A 10 8.70 5.22 -1.41
C ILE A 10 9.52 3.96 -1.14
N LYS A 11 8.97 2.79 -1.47
CA LYS A 11 9.64 1.49 -1.40
C LYS A 11 9.90 1.00 -2.82
N GLY A 12 11.17 0.88 -3.21
CA GLY A 12 11.54 0.62 -4.60
C GLY A 12 11.06 1.75 -5.53
N ASN A 13 10.15 1.43 -6.44
CA ASN A 13 9.47 2.39 -7.32
C ASN A 13 8.01 2.66 -6.95
N LYS A 14 7.52 2.07 -5.84
CA LYS A 14 6.14 2.19 -5.37
C LYS A 14 6.03 3.23 -4.27
N MET A 15 5.08 4.16 -4.39
CA MET A 15 4.77 5.11 -3.33
C MET A 15 3.85 4.43 -2.32
N VAL A 16 4.35 4.13 -1.12
CA VAL A 16 3.62 3.34 -0.11
C VAL A 16 2.87 4.19 0.90
N ASP A 17 3.33 5.42 1.13
CA ASP A 17 2.66 6.42 1.98
C ASP A 17 1.86 7.41 1.12
N MET A 18 0.73 6.95 0.59
CA MET A 18 -0.23 7.82 -0.10
C MET A 18 -1.50 8.01 0.72
N GLN A 19 -2.10 9.20 0.60
CA GLN A 19 -3.43 9.44 1.13
C GLN A 19 -4.47 8.80 0.21
N LEU A 20 -5.18 7.80 0.71
CA LEU A 20 -6.23 7.06 0.01
C LEU A 20 -7.54 7.88 0.02
N SER A 21 -7.52 9.05 -0.63
CA SER A 21 -8.64 10.01 -0.61
C SER A 21 -9.68 9.78 -1.70
N ASN A 22 -9.42 8.88 -2.65
CA ASN A 22 -10.35 8.56 -3.72
C ASN A 22 -10.29 7.07 -4.09
N ARG A 23 -11.33 6.60 -4.78
CA ARG A 23 -11.45 5.20 -5.20
C ARG A 23 -10.25 4.71 -6.01
N LYS A 24 -9.72 5.52 -6.94
CA LYS A 24 -8.55 5.14 -7.75
C LYS A 24 -7.29 4.87 -6.93
N LEU A 25 -7.06 5.64 -5.88
CA LEU A 25 -5.92 5.45 -4.97
C LEU A 25 -6.14 4.24 -4.06
N VAL A 26 -7.38 4.00 -3.64
CA VAL A 26 -7.79 2.77 -2.92
C VAL A 26 -7.51 1.54 -3.78
N ASP A 27 -8.02 1.49 -5.01
CA ASP A 27 -7.80 0.38 -5.95
C ASP A 27 -6.30 0.15 -6.23
N ARG A 28 -5.54 1.25 -6.37
CA ARG A 28 -4.09 1.19 -6.53
C ARG A 28 -3.38 0.63 -5.29
N GLY A 29 -3.84 1.01 -4.10
CA GLY A 29 -3.33 0.49 -2.83
C GLY A 29 -3.59 -1.01 -2.69
N THR A 30 -4.81 -1.45 -3.01
CA THR A 30 -5.19 -2.87 -3.03
C THR A 30 -4.29 -3.66 -3.96
N LYS A 31 -4.11 -3.21 -5.22
CA LYS A 31 -3.19 -3.87 -6.17
C LYS A 31 -1.76 -3.92 -5.68
N MET A 32 -1.26 -2.86 -5.03
CA MET A 32 0.08 -2.89 -4.46
C MET A 32 0.24 -3.94 -3.37
N ILE A 33 -0.77 -4.13 -2.52
CA ILE A 33 -0.76 -5.14 -1.48
C ILE A 33 -0.83 -6.54 -2.11
N MET A 34 -1.69 -6.75 -3.11
CA MET A 34 -1.78 -8.00 -3.85
C MET A 34 -0.44 -8.38 -4.49
N ASP A 35 0.20 -7.43 -5.20
CA ASP A 35 1.47 -7.67 -5.88
C ASP A 35 2.62 -7.98 -4.92
N GLU A 36 2.60 -7.38 -3.72
CA GLU A 36 3.69 -7.53 -2.73
C GLU A 36 3.53 -8.80 -1.88
N LEU A 37 2.28 -9.18 -1.54
CA LEU A 37 1.98 -10.32 -0.68
C LEU A 37 1.52 -11.56 -1.45
N GLY A 38 1.22 -11.44 -2.75
CA GLY A 38 0.68 -12.53 -3.57
C GLY A 38 -0.72 -13.00 -3.12
N ILE A 39 -1.51 -12.10 -2.53
CA ILE A 39 -2.85 -12.41 -2.01
C ILE A 39 -3.95 -11.94 -2.95
N ASP A 40 -5.14 -12.46 -2.73
CA ASP A 40 -6.33 -12.09 -3.48
C ASP A 40 -6.81 -10.67 -3.18
N GLU A 41 -7.55 -10.08 -4.11
CA GLU A 41 -8.04 -8.69 -4.04
C GLU A 41 -8.92 -8.46 -2.82
N GLU A 42 -9.79 -9.42 -2.51
CA GLU A 42 -10.65 -9.35 -1.32
C GLU A 42 -9.83 -9.27 -0.03
N LYS A 43 -8.78 -10.10 0.09
CA LYS A 43 -7.89 -10.09 1.27
C LYS A 43 -7.09 -8.80 1.34
N ALA A 44 -6.59 -8.32 0.20
CA ALA A 44 -5.86 -7.06 0.13
C ALA A 44 -6.76 -5.87 0.51
N ALA A 45 -8.01 -5.84 0.05
CA ALA A 45 -8.98 -4.80 0.40
C ALA A 45 -9.36 -4.85 1.88
N GLN A 46 -9.52 -6.05 2.45
CA GLN A 46 -9.72 -6.21 3.90
C GLN A 46 -8.53 -5.69 4.71
N LEU A 47 -7.30 -5.99 4.30
CA LEU A 47 -6.10 -5.46 4.96
C LEU A 47 -6.00 -3.94 4.82
N LEU A 48 -6.26 -3.40 3.63
CA LEU A 48 -6.24 -1.95 3.40
C LEU A 48 -7.28 -1.23 4.27
N ASN A 49 -8.50 -1.78 4.41
CA ASN A 49 -9.52 -1.24 5.30
C ASN A 49 -9.15 -1.38 6.79
N LYS A 50 -8.51 -2.50 7.17
CA LYS A 50 -8.12 -2.75 8.56
C LYS A 50 -6.98 -1.84 9.03
N PHE A 51 -6.00 -1.59 8.18
CA PHE A 51 -4.78 -0.85 8.53
C PHE A 51 -4.77 0.59 8.02
N GLY A 52 -5.67 0.95 7.10
CA GLY A 52 -5.82 2.32 6.57
C GLY A 52 -4.66 2.83 5.71
N SER A 53 -3.59 2.05 5.55
CA SER A 53 -2.43 2.41 4.73
C SER A 53 -1.77 1.18 4.11
N VAL A 54 -1.21 1.36 2.92
CA VAL A 54 -0.53 0.29 2.17
C VAL A 54 0.70 -0.20 2.93
N ARG A 55 1.47 0.70 3.55
CA ARG A 55 2.63 0.31 4.37
C ARG A 55 2.21 -0.61 5.53
N ALA A 56 1.27 -0.17 6.36
CA ALA A 56 0.87 -0.94 7.53
C ALA A 56 0.24 -2.30 7.16
N ALA A 57 -0.49 -2.35 6.04
CA ALA A 57 -1.02 -3.61 5.52
C ALA A 57 0.10 -4.61 5.15
N ILE A 58 1.12 -4.16 4.41
CA ILE A 58 2.27 -4.99 4.01
C ILE A 58 3.13 -5.37 5.23
N ASP A 59 3.36 -4.45 6.16
CA ASP A 59 4.20 -4.72 7.34
C ASP A 59 3.51 -5.68 8.33
N SER A 60 2.17 -5.70 8.39
CA SER A 60 1.42 -6.60 9.29
C SER A 60 1.56 -8.10 8.98
N THR A 61 1.96 -8.43 7.76
CA THR A 61 2.08 -9.81 7.24
C THR A 61 3.51 -10.29 7.20
N LYS A 62 4.45 -9.46 7.65
CA LYS A 62 5.89 -9.75 7.69
C LYS A 62 6.31 -10.22 9.08
#